data_AF-A0A7S0QKZ8-F1
#
_entry.id   AF-A0A7S0QKZ8-F1
#
_cell.length_a   1.000
_cell.length_b   1.000
_cell.length_c   1.000
_cell.angle_alpha   90.00
_cell.angle_beta   90.00
_cell.angle_gamma   90.00
#
_symmetry.space_group_name_H-M   'P 1'
#
loop_
_entity.id
_entity.type
_entity.pdbx_description
1 polymer ?
#
loop_
_entity_poly.entity_id
_entity_poly.type
_entity_poly.pdbx_seq_one_letter_code
_entity_poly.pdbx_strand_id
1 'polypeptide(L)'
;AEGAGGAGGEEPLAFTMENVDRILDEVRPYMMADGGNCKVTAVDPVTGDVRLVLEGACGTCPSSTVTLKMGVERVLREKYGDRLGQVISEAPSAAGGLSVELVESLLDPVRPAVVGLGGSLKVREVDLATGQVTIEYKGPQKLTFGLELTLKESPLIRQVTFV
;
A
#
# COMPACT_ATOMS: atom_id res chain seq x y z
N ALA A 1 -32.71 16.22 -6.83
CA ALA A 1 -31.87 15.52 -7.83
C ALA A 1 -30.71 14.96 -7.03
N GLU A 2 -30.47 13.66 -6.89
CA GLU A 2 -30.97 12.47 -7.58
C GLU A 2 -31.50 11.46 -6.55
N GLY A 3 -32.48 10.66 -6.95
CA GLY A 3 -33.03 9.59 -6.13
C GLY A 3 -32.34 8.25 -6.39
N ALA A 4 -32.33 7.40 -5.38
CA ALA A 4 -32.54 5.95 -5.45
C ALA A 4 -32.85 5.54 -3.99
N GLY A 5 -34.05 5.07 -3.64
CA GLY A 5 -34.63 3.84 -4.16
C GLY A 5 -34.41 2.78 -3.09
N GLY A 6 -35.43 2.52 -2.28
CA GLY A 6 -35.37 1.54 -1.20
C GLY A 6 -35.52 0.09 -1.67
N ALA A 7 -35.93 -0.73 -0.71
CA ALA A 7 -36.33 -2.14 -0.78
C ALA A 7 -35.20 -3.16 -0.60
N GLY A 8 -35.45 -4.06 0.36
CA GLY A 8 -34.67 -5.27 0.56
C GLY A 8 -34.73 -6.17 -0.66
N GLY A 9 -33.60 -6.82 -0.92
CA GLY A 9 -33.43 -7.88 -1.90
C GLY A 9 -32.25 -8.69 -1.42
N GLU A 10 -32.51 -9.93 -1.05
CA GLU A 10 -31.55 -10.96 -0.68
C GLU A 10 -30.85 -11.43 -1.97
N GLU A 11 -30.16 -10.52 -2.66
CA GLU A 11 -29.29 -10.83 -3.79
C GLU A 11 -27.85 -10.70 -3.33
N PRO A 12 -27.00 -11.71 -3.61
CA PRO A 12 -25.67 -11.74 -3.07
C PRO A 12 -24.85 -10.65 -3.78
N LEU A 13 -24.60 -9.53 -3.08
CA LEU A 13 -23.83 -8.40 -3.58
C LEU A 13 -22.55 -8.92 -4.27
N ALA A 14 -22.28 -8.41 -5.47
CA ALA A 14 -21.05 -8.75 -6.16
C ALA A 14 -19.86 -8.13 -5.40
N PHE A 15 -18.72 -8.83 -5.40
CA PHE A 15 -17.45 -8.33 -4.84
C PHE A 15 -16.90 -7.23 -5.77
N THR A 16 -17.45 -6.03 -5.64
CA THR A 16 -17.02 -4.84 -6.37
C THR A 16 -16.65 -3.75 -5.37
N MET A 17 -15.72 -2.87 -5.76
CA MET A 17 -15.33 -1.73 -4.93
C MET A 17 -16.54 -0.89 -4.53
N GLU A 18 -17.47 -0.65 -5.44
CA GLU A 18 -18.70 0.11 -5.18
C GLU A 18 -19.59 -0.54 -4.11
N ASN A 19 -19.77 -1.86 -4.16
CA ASN A 19 -20.60 -2.56 -3.17
C ASN A 19 -19.94 -2.61 -1.81
N VAL A 20 -18.62 -2.85 -1.76
CA VAL A 20 -17.84 -2.80 -0.52
C VAL A 20 -17.91 -1.38 0.05
N ASP A 21 -17.71 -0.34 -0.76
CA ASP A 21 -17.75 1.05 -0.28
C ASP A 21 -19.13 1.45 0.26
N ARG A 22 -20.22 1.00 -0.39
CA ARG A 22 -21.59 1.22 0.10
C ARG A 22 -21.84 0.57 1.45
N ILE A 23 -21.31 -0.63 1.69
CA ILE A 23 -21.42 -1.30 2.99
C ILE A 23 -20.59 -0.53 4.03
N LEU A 24 -19.41 -0.06 3.65
CA LEU A 24 -18.53 0.70 4.53
C LEU A 24 -19.12 2.07 4.88
N ASP A 25 -19.93 2.67 4.02
CA ASP A 25 -20.61 3.94 4.28
C ASP A 25 -21.54 3.88 5.50
N GLU A 26 -22.11 2.69 5.81
CA GLU A 26 -22.89 2.45 7.02
C GLU A 26 -22.03 2.53 8.30
N VAL A 27 -20.74 2.18 8.22
CA VAL A 27 -19.81 2.18 9.37
C VAL A 27 -18.92 3.42 9.45
N ARG A 28 -18.70 4.13 8.34
CA ARG A 28 -17.94 5.39 8.29
C ARG A 28 -18.31 6.40 9.39
N PRO A 29 -19.59 6.68 9.72
CA PRO A 29 -19.90 7.62 10.79
C PRO A 29 -19.36 7.17 12.16
N TYR A 30 -19.34 5.86 12.44
CA TYR A 30 -18.73 5.32 13.65
C TYR A 30 -17.20 5.41 13.59
N MET A 31 -16.59 5.07 12.45
CA MET A 31 -15.14 5.18 12.26
C MET A 31 -14.65 6.63 12.42
N MET A 32 -15.40 7.59 11.87
CA MET A 32 -15.12 9.02 11.97
C MET A 32 -15.30 9.55 13.40
N ALA A 33 -16.24 9.00 14.17
CA ALA A 33 -16.40 9.34 15.59
C ALA A 33 -15.16 8.93 16.41
N ASP A 34 -14.52 7.82 16.05
CA ASP A 34 -13.23 7.38 16.60
C ASP A 34 -12.01 8.11 15.98
N GLY A 35 -12.22 9.07 15.08
CA GLY A 35 -11.15 9.84 14.43
C GLY A 35 -10.41 9.08 13.32
N GLY A 36 -11.00 8.01 12.80
CA GLY A 36 -10.48 7.18 11.71
C GLY A 36 -11.34 7.22 10.45
N ASN A 37 -10.80 6.64 9.38
CA ASN A 37 -11.53 6.36 8.15
C ASN A 37 -10.94 5.14 7.45
N CYS A 38 -11.60 4.65 6.40
CA CYS A 38 -11.05 3.62 5.52
C CYS A 38 -11.37 3.90 4.06
N LYS A 39 -10.46 3.46 3.19
CA LYS A 39 -10.60 3.55 1.74
C LYS A 39 -10.28 2.21 1.11
N VAL A 40 -11.20 1.68 0.31
CA VAL A 40 -11.00 0.42 -0.42
C VAL A 40 -10.00 0.65 -1.55
N THR A 41 -8.97 -0.19 -1.64
CA THR A 41 -7.91 -0.11 -2.66
C THR A 41 -8.04 -1.20 -3.71
N ALA A 42 -8.49 -2.40 -3.32
CA ALA A 42 -8.73 -3.51 -4.24
C ALA A 42 -9.78 -4.47 -3.67
N VAL A 43 -10.49 -5.16 -4.57
CA VAL A 43 -11.43 -6.22 -4.22
C VAL A 43 -11.22 -7.37 -5.19
N ASP A 44 -10.98 -8.56 -4.65
CA ASP A 44 -10.82 -9.79 -5.44
C ASP A 44 -12.14 -10.60 -5.41
N PRO A 45 -12.86 -10.68 -6.53
CA PRO A 45 -14.13 -11.42 -6.59
C PRO A 45 -13.95 -12.93 -6.69
N VAL A 46 -12.74 -13.42 -6.93
CA VAL A 46 -12.43 -14.86 -7.05
C VAL A 46 -12.12 -15.43 -5.68
N THR A 47 -11.26 -14.76 -4.90
CA THR A 47 -10.90 -15.19 -3.55
C THR A 47 -11.81 -14.61 -2.47
N GLY A 48 -12.53 -13.53 -2.77
CA GLY A 48 -13.32 -12.78 -1.80
C GLY A 48 -12.47 -11.87 -0.91
N ASP A 49 -11.20 -11.62 -1.27
CA ASP A 49 -10.30 -10.78 -0.48
C ASP A 49 -10.58 -9.29 -0.72
N VAL A 50 -10.59 -8.51 0.35
CA VAL A 50 -10.83 -7.06 0.31
C VAL A 50 -9.61 -6.34 0.87
N ARG A 51 -9.01 -5.48 0.05
CA ARG A 51 -7.88 -4.62 0.43
C ARG A 51 -8.36 -3.20 0.65
N LEU A 52 -7.92 -2.62 1.76
CA LEU A 52 -8.28 -1.27 2.15
C LEU A 52 -7.14 -0.60 2.90
N VAL A 53 -7.05 0.71 2.79
CA VAL A 53 -6.14 1.54 3.56
C VAL A 53 -6.92 2.22 4.67
N LEU A 54 -6.40 2.14 5.90
CA LEU A 54 -6.96 2.86 7.04
C LEU A 54 -6.35 4.26 7.11
N GLU A 55 -7.20 5.27 7.17
CA GLU A 55 -6.84 6.69 7.21
C GLU A 55 -7.18 7.30 8.58
N GLY A 56 -6.57 8.43 8.93
CA GLY A 56 -6.81 9.14 10.20
C GLY A 56 -5.98 8.62 11.38
N ALA A 57 -6.45 8.85 12.61
CA ALA A 57 -5.77 8.45 13.85
C ALA A 57 -5.51 6.93 13.94
N CYS A 58 -6.27 6.15 13.17
CA CYS A 58 -6.19 4.70 13.09
C CYS A 58 -5.04 4.17 12.22
N GLY A 59 -4.46 5.02 11.36
CA GLY A 59 -3.29 4.68 10.56
C GLY A 59 -1.95 4.86 11.29
N THR A 60 -1.95 5.58 12.42
CA THR A 60 -0.73 5.99 13.13
C THR A 60 -0.42 5.21 14.41
N CYS A 61 -1.34 4.34 14.88
CA CYS A 61 -1.14 3.53 16.09
C CYS A 61 -1.49 2.05 15.82
N PRO A 62 -0.51 1.12 15.91
CA PRO A 62 -0.69 -0.28 15.51
C PRO A 62 -1.75 -1.03 16.33
N SER A 63 -2.05 -0.58 17.56
CA SER A 63 -3.08 -1.17 18.40
C SER A 63 -4.50 -0.82 17.94
N SER A 64 -4.72 0.36 17.35
CA SER A 64 -6.05 0.81 16.92
C SER A 64 -6.42 0.26 15.55
N THR A 65 -5.42 -0.02 14.71
CA THR A 65 -5.56 -0.63 13.38
C THR A 65 -6.23 -2.01 13.47
N VAL A 66 -5.88 -2.81 14.49
CA VAL A 66 -6.42 -4.18 14.68
C VAL A 66 -7.91 -4.16 15.03
N THR A 67 -8.32 -3.31 15.97
CA THR A 67 -9.73 -3.20 16.39
C THR A 67 -10.64 -2.72 15.26
N LEU A 68 -10.19 -1.71 14.51
CA LEU A 68 -10.96 -1.16 13.40
C LEU A 68 -11.09 -2.16 12.23
N LYS A 69 -9.99 -2.86 11.93
CA LYS A 69 -9.99 -3.95 10.93
C LYS A 69 -11.03 -5.02 11.29
N MET A 70 -11.09 -5.44 12.55
CA MET A 70 -12.09 -6.42 13.00
C MET A 70 -13.53 -5.88 12.85
N GLY A 71 -13.75 -4.59 13.10
CA GLY A 71 -15.06 -3.95 12.89
C GLY A 71 -15.50 -3.97 11.42
N VAL A 72 -14.58 -3.58 10.53
CA VAL A 72 -14.81 -3.62 9.07
C VAL A 72 -15.05 -5.04 8.57
N GLU A 73 -14.22 -5.99 8.99
CA GLU A 73 -14.38 -7.40 8.63
C GLU A 73 -15.72 -7.97 9.11
N ARG A 74 -16.16 -7.61 10.32
CA ARG A 74 -17.45 -8.04 10.85
C ARG A 74 -18.61 -7.59 9.96
N VAL A 75 -18.64 -6.32 9.57
CA VAL A 75 -19.75 -5.78 8.76
C VAL A 75 -19.72 -6.36 7.33
N LEU A 76 -18.53 -6.50 6.75
CA LEU A 76 -18.40 -7.18 5.45
C LEU A 76 -18.85 -8.65 5.55
N ARG A 77 -18.54 -9.33 6.65
CA ARG A 77 -18.95 -10.73 6.88
C ARG A 77 -20.45 -10.85 7.13
N GLU A 78 -21.09 -9.87 7.76
CA GLU A 78 -22.55 -9.83 7.91
C GLU A 78 -23.27 -9.71 6.56
N LYS A 79 -22.66 -9.06 5.56
CA LYS A 79 -23.24 -8.88 4.21
C LYS A 79 -22.86 -9.99 3.24
N TYR A 80 -21.60 -10.43 3.25
CA TYR A 80 -21.05 -11.41 2.29
C TYR A 80 -21.01 -12.86 2.83
N GLY A 81 -21.19 -13.06 4.14
CA GLY A 81 -21.18 -14.37 4.77
C GLY A 81 -19.87 -15.14 4.53
N ASP A 82 -19.99 -16.43 4.23
CA ASP A 82 -18.86 -17.33 3.92
C ASP A 82 -18.17 -17.04 2.58
N ARG A 83 -18.67 -16.07 1.79
CA ARG A 83 -18.01 -15.64 0.55
C ARG A 83 -16.90 -14.63 0.78
N LEU A 84 -16.84 -14.04 1.98
CA LEU A 84 -15.74 -13.16 2.36
C LEU A 84 -14.48 -14.01 2.60
N GLY A 85 -13.42 -13.70 1.86
CA GLY A 85 -12.09 -14.23 2.08
C GLY A 85 -11.44 -13.52 3.27
N GLN A 86 -10.35 -12.79 3.01
CA GLN A 86 -9.62 -12.04 4.01
C GLN A 86 -9.74 -10.53 3.79
N VAL A 87 -9.90 -9.79 4.88
CA VAL A 87 -9.75 -8.34 4.88
C VAL A 87 -8.28 -8.00 5.15
N ILE A 88 -7.68 -7.25 4.25
CA ILE A 88 -6.26 -6.86 4.30
C ILE A 88 -6.22 -5.35 4.45
N SER A 89 -5.82 -4.89 5.64
CA SER A 89 -5.54 -3.49 5.89
C SER A 89 -4.11 -3.18 5.41
N GLU A 90 -3.99 -2.48 4.29
CA GLU A 90 -2.74 -1.94 3.81
C GLU A 90 -2.43 -0.69 4.64
N ALA A 91 -1.26 -0.63 5.27
CA ALA A 91 -0.77 0.63 5.81
C ALA A 91 -0.63 1.63 4.65
N PRO A 92 -0.73 2.96 4.88
CA PRO A 92 -0.45 3.96 3.84
C PRO A 92 0.97 3.82 3.24
N SER A 93 1.88 3.11 3.92
CA SER A 93 3.22 2.75 3.44
C SER A 93 3.33 1.36 2.79
N ALA A 94 2.23 0.60 2.70
CA ALA A 94 2.19 -0.78 2.24
C ALA A 94 1.41 -0.96 0.92
N ALA A 95 1.40 0.06 0.06
CA ALA A 95 1.41 -0.21 -1.38
C ALA A 95 2.78 -0.85 -1.68
N GLY A 96 2.88 -2.16 -1.44
CA GLY A 96 4.10 -2.98 -1.50
C GLY A 96 4.63 -3.15 -2.92
N GLY A 97 5.00 -2.04 -3.55
CA GLY A 97 5.72 -1.98 -4.80
C GLY A 97 7.06 -1.28 -4.59
N LEU A 98 8.03 -1.64 -5.41
CA LEU A 98 9.28 -0.92 -5.60
C LEU A 98 9.04 0.53 -6.03
N SER A 99 8.84 1.46 -5.10
CA SER A 99 8.63 2.86 -5.44
C SER A 99 9.95 3.61 -5.60
N VAL A 100 9.95 4.64 -6.44
CA VAL A 100 11.08 5.58 -6.57
C VAL A 100 11.40 6.20 -5.21
N GLU A 101 10.38 6.47 -4.40
CA GLU A 101 10.51 7.04 -3.06
C GLU A 101 11.26 6.12 -2.09
N LEU A 102 11.00 4.81 -2.15
CA LEU A 102 11.74 3.81 -1.37
C LEU A 102 13.21 3.78 -1.78
N VAL A 103 13.48 3.76 -3.09
CA VAL A 103 14.85 3.76 -3.63
C VAL A 103 15.58 5.04 -3.22
N GLU A 104 14.94 6.20 -3.34
CA GLU A 104 15.49 7.49 -2.90
C GLU A 104 15.80 7.47 -1.40
N SER A 105 14.90 6.95 -0.56
CA SER A 105 15.11 6.87 0.89
C SER A 105 16.26 5.94 1.29
N LEU A 106 16.52 4.87 0.53
CA LEU A 106 17.68 3.99 0.73
C LEU A 106 18.99 4.69 0.34
N LEU A 107 18.93 5.59 -0.65
CA LEU A 107 20.09 6.31 -1.16
C LEU A 107 20.42 7.57 -0.34
N ASP A 108 19.43 8.17 0.32
CA ASP A 108 19.58 9.37 1.16
C ASP A 108 20.75 9.32 2.15
N PRO A 109 20.92 8.25 2.96
CA PRO A 109 22.07 8.16 3.86
C PRO A 109 23.42 8.03 3.14
N VAL A 110 23.44 7.55 1.89
CA VAL A 110 24.67 7.29 1.13
C VAL A 110 25.07 8.47 0.23
N ARG A 111 24.10 9.29 -0.19
CA ARG A 111 24.30 10.53 -0.97
C ARG A 111 25.41 11.45 -0.43
N PRO A 112 25.45 11.82 0.86
CA PRO A 112 26.50 12.70 1.37
C PRO A 112 27.90 12.07 1.26
N ALA A 113 28.01 10.75 1.44
CA ALA A 113 29.27 10.02 1.28
C ALA A 113 29.72 10.00 -0.20
N VAL A 114 28.78 9.78 -1.13
CA VAL A 114 29.07 9.81 -2.57
C VAL A 114 29.54 11.19 -3.02
N VAL A 115 28.85 12.25 -2.60
CA VAL A 115 29.22 13.64 -2.92
C VAL A 115 30.55 14.02 -2.28
N GLY A 116 30.79 13.64 -1.02
CA GLY A 116 32.06 13.89 -0.32
C GLY A 116 33.26 13.23 -0.99
N LEU A 117 33.05 12.15 -1.75
CA LEU A 117 34.06 11.45 -2.52
C LEU A 117 34.14 11.92 -4.00
N GLY A 118 33.42 12.98 -4.35
CA GLY A 118 33.42 13.56 -5.70
C GLY A 118 32.54 12.82 -6.70
N GLY A 119 31.58 12.04 -6.23
CA GLY A 119 30.59 11.36 -7.07
C GLY A 119 29.21 12.03 -7.07
N SER A 120 28.33 11.57 -7.95
CA SER A 120 26.92 11.94 -8.00
C SER A 120 26.05 10.71 -8.24
N LEU A 121 24.86 10.70 -7.65
CA LEU A 121 23.94 9.57 -7.72
C LEU A 121 22.51 10.07 -7.96
N LYS A 122 21.86 9.53 -9.00
CA LYS A 122 20.46 9.85 -9.34
C LYS A 122 19.71 8.59 -9.75
N VAL A 123 18.47 8.45 -9.29
CA VAL A 123 17.59 7.38 -9.78
C VAL A 123 17.12 7.75 -11.17
N ARG A 124 17.32 6.85 -12.14
CA ARG A 124 16.93 7.07 -13.54
C ARG A 124 15.59 6.41 -13.84
N GLU A 125 15.42 5.17 -13.42
CA GLU A 125 14.22 4.38 -13.70
C GLU A 125 14.05 3.28 -12.65
N VAL A 126 12.79 2.94 -12.32
CA VAL A 126 12.46 1.86 -11.38
C VAL A 126 11.36 1.01 -12.00
N ASP A 127 11.68 -0.24 -12.26
CA ASP A 127 10.77 -1.22 -12.83
C ASP A 127 10.12 -2.04 -11.70
N LEU A 128 8.89 -1.66 -11.37
CA LEU A 128 8.07 -2.28 -10.32
C LEU A 128 7.70 -3.75 -10.63
N ALA A 129 7.66 -4.13 -11.91
CA ALA A 129 7.20 -5.45 -12.35
C ALA A 129 8.31 -6.50 -12.25
N THR A 130 9.54 -6.13 -12.61
CA THR A 130 10.71 -7.02 -12.62
C THR A 130 11.58 -6.88 -11.37
N GLY A 131 11.42 -5.78 -10.63
CA GLY A 131 12.25 -5.44 -9.49
C GLY A 131 13.63 -4.91 -9.88
N GLN A 132 13.73 -4.28 -11.06
CA GLN A 132 14.96 -3.71 -11.60
C GLN A 132 15.03 -2.21 -11.31
N VAL A 133 16.18 -1.75 -10.81
CA VAL A 133 16.43 -0.34 -10.51
C VAL A 133 17.60 0.15 -11.35
N THR A 134 17.41 1.26 -12.06
CA THR A 134 18.46 1.92 -12.86
C THR A 134 18.90 3.21 -12.18
N ILE A 135 20.19 3.31 -11.89
CA ILE A 135 20.78 4.45 -11.19
C ILE A 135 21.87 5.07 -12.06
N GLU A 136 21.77 6.36 -12.30
CA GLU A 136 22.84 7.16 -12.88
C GLU A 136 23.88 7.43 -11.78
N TYR A 137 25.04 6.81 -11.91
CA TYR A 137 26.14 6.95 -10.97
C TYR A 137 27.39 7.46 -11.67
N LYS A 138 27.90 8.60 -11.20
CA LYS A 138 29.15 9.18 -11.67
C LYS A 138 30.13 9.22 -10.52
N GLY A 139 31.28 8.57 -10.64
CA GLY A 139 32.28 8.57 -9.59
C GLY A 139 33.19 7.35 -9.65
N PRO A 140 34.00 7.12 -8.61
CA PRO A 140 34.90 5.98 -8.56
C PRO A 140 34.12 4.65 -8.47
N GLN A 141 34.37 3.74 -9.41
CA GLN A 141 33.70 2.43 -9.53
C GLN A 141 33.76 1.56 -8.26
N LYS A 142 34.66 1.85 -7.32
CA LYS A 142 34.74 1.13 -6.04
C LYS A 142 33.51 1.34 -5.15
N LEU A 143 32.73 2.41 -5.39
CA LEU A 143 31.54 2.74 -4.60
C LEU A 143 30.26 2.08 -5.13
N THR A 144 30.20 1.68 -6.40
CA THR A 144 28.99 1.06 -6.97
C THR A 144 28.63 -0.24 -6.26
N PHE A 145 29.64 -1.01 -5.82
CA PHE A 145 29.42 -2.23 -5.04
C PHE A 145 28.73 -1.97 -3.69
N GLY A 146 29.14 -0.92 -2.97
CA GLY A 146 28.51 -0.54 -1.70
C GLY A 146 27.08 -0.07 -1.89
N LEU A 147 26.84 0.72 -2.93
CA LEU A 147 25.50 1.20 -3.31
C LEU A 147 24.57 0.06 -3.72
N GLU A 148 25.09 -0.89 -4.49
CA GLU A 148 24.36 -2.10 -4.88
C GLU A 148 23.94 -2.91 -3.65
N LEU A 149 24.85 -3.08 -2.69
CA LEU A 149 24.57 -3.82 -1.46
C LEU A 149 23.46 -3.17 -0.64
N THR A 150 23.51 -1.85 -0.45
CA THR A 150 22.47 -1.09 0.27
C THR A 150 21.10 -1.24 -0.39
N LEU A 151 21.04 -1.20 -1.72
CA LEU A 151 19.78 -1.37 -2.45
C LEU A 151 19.27 -2.81 -2.37
N LYS A 152 20.17 -3.79 -2.43
CA LYS A 152 19.84 -5.21 -2.29
C LYS A 152 19.47 -5.63 -0.85
N GLU A 153 19.59 -4.75 0.16
CA GLU A 153 19.00 -5.01 1.48
C GLU A 153 17.47 -5.08 1.43
N SER A 154 16.85 -4.43 0.44
CA SER A 154 15.41 -4.54 0.22
C SER A 154 15.08 -5.84 -0.52
N PRO A 155 14.19 -6.71 0.03
CA PRO A 155 13.78 -7.94 -0.64
C PRO A 155 12.97 -7.70 -1.93
N LEU A 156 12.59 -6.45 -2.19
CA LEU A 156 11.88 -6.06 -3.41
C LEU A 156 12.86 -5.84 -4.58
N ILE A 157 14.10 -5.44 -4.32
CA ILE A 157 15.11 -5.13 -5.34
C ILE A 157 15.83 -6.40 -5.76
N ARG A 158 15.53 -6.88 -6.97
CA ARG A 158 16.16 -8.08 -7.54
C ARG A 158 17.41 -7.75 -8.33
N GLN A 159 17.42 -6.59 -9.00
CA GLN A 159 18.53 -6.19 -9.86
C GLN A 159 18.76 -4.69 -9.79
N VAL A 160 20.03 -4.29 -9.73
CA VAL A 160 20.46 -2.90 -9.78
C VAL A 160 21.38 -2.75 -10.99
N THR A 161 21.14 -1.71 -11.79
CA THR A 161 21.96 -1.37 -12.95
C THR A 161 22.47 0.06 -12.78
N PHE A 162 23.79 0.24 -12.89
CA PHE A 162 24.41 1.56 -12.87
C PHE A 162 24.72 2.00 -14.30
N VAL A 163 24.33 3.23 -14.64
CA VAL A 163 24.61 3.87 -15.93
C VAL A 163 25.48 5.11 -15.78
#